data_AF-A0A2H0GBX0-F1
#
_entry.id   AF-A0A2H0GBX0-F1
#
_cell.length_a   1.000
_cell.length_b   1.000
_cell.length_c   1.000
_cell.angle_alpha   90.00
_cell.angle_beta   90.00
_cell.angle_gamma   90.00
#
_symmetry.space_group_name_H-M   'P 1'
#
loop_
_entity.id
_entity.type
_entity.pdbx_description
1 polymer ?
#
loop_
_entity_poly.entity_id
_entity_poly.type
_entity_poly.pdbx_seq_one_letter_code
_entity_poly.pdbx_strand_id
1 'polypeptide(L)'
;MINNELAYQDAGLQHNYTIFAKNYALSKKVLLDKKINYEFPEEPYRDELGNIIKDRNGNPVFYKYWNPEENQYRFTLTAEAKNKLAQFPNILKIEQQIEKKDSMGYSDKNQIFPSNKAYNWTVDNFGPLTIPKKGVTVELNETTLPLYKTLITRYELHQLEVKNNNIFIDGKQVNSYTFEMDYYWMMGDNRNNSQDSRFWGFVPENHIVGKAVFVWMSYSPHPEEGGFFKRIRWDRLFTKVH
;
A
#
# COMPACT_ATOMS: atom_id res chain seq x y z
N MET A 1 9.85 1.40 -12.34
CA MET A 1 9.45 1.88 -13.68
C MET A 1 8.28 1.05 -14.16
N ILE A 2 7.28 1.69 -14.76
CA ILE A 2 6.14 1.04 -15.41
C ILE A 2 6.20 1.47 -16.87
N ASN A 3 6.20 0.51 -17.81
CA ASN A 3 6.30 0.79 -19.25
C ASN A 3 7.48 1.72 -19.60
N ASN A 4 8.63 1.53 -18.96
CA ASN A 4 9.84 2.36 -19.09
C ASN A 4 9.69 3.83 -18.66
N GLU A 5 8.66 4.16 -17.88
CA GLU A 5 8.46 5.47 -17.26
C GLU A 5 8.48 5.37 -15.73
N LEU A 6 8.79 6.49 -15.06
CA LEU A 6 8.67 6.58 -13.61
C LEU A 6 7.19 6.44 -13.24
N ALA A 7 6.90 5.54 -12.31
CA ALA A 7 5.53 5.38 -11.82
C ALA A 7 5.07 6.67 -11.15
N TYR A 8 3.84 7.07 -11.44
CA TYR A 8 3.22 8.28 -10.90
C TYR A 8 3.33 8.35 -9.36
N GLN A 9 3.72 9.53 -8.86
CA GLN A 9 3.82 9.83 -7.43
C GLN A 9 2.88 11.00 -7.11
N ASP A 10 1.82 10.71 -6.36
CA ASP A 10 0.90 11.73 -5.86
C ASP A 10 1.43 12.38 -4.56
N ALA A 11 1.05 13.63 -4.30
CA ALA A 11 1.47 14.33 -3.08
C ALA A 11 0.80 13.78 -1.80
N GLY A 12 -0.37 13.17 -1.93
CA GLY A 12 -1.16 12.53 -0.88
C GLY A 12 -0.75 11.09 -0.56
N LEU A 13 0.29 10.56 -1.21
CA LEU A 13 0.82 9.23 -0.91
C LEU A 13 1.33 9.16 0.53
N GLN A 14 0.97 8.07 1.19
CA GLN A 14 1.36 7.78 2.56
C GLN A 14 2.38 6.65 2.59
N HIS A 15 3.41 6.84 3.42
CA HIS A 15 4.47 5.87 3.65
C HIS A 15 4.65 5.60 5.13
N ASN A 16 5.22 4.45 5.46
CA ASN A 16 5.60 4.12 6.83
C ASN A 16 6.84 4.91 7.22
N TYR A 17 6.79 5.49 8.42
CA TYR A 17 7.89 6.20 9.04
C TYR A 17 8.13 5.65 10.45
N THR A 18 9.38 5.53 10.84
CA THR A 18 9.80 5.45 12.26
C THR A 18 10.02 6.87 12.78
N ILE A 19 9.34 7.21 13.87
CA ILE A 19 9.43 8.51 14.53
C ILE A 19 10.14 8.32 15.86
N PHE A 20 11.21 9.07 16.07
CA PHE A 20 11.98 9.10 17.30
C PHE A 20 11.62 10.36 18.06
N ALA A 21 11.04 10.22 19.25
CA ALA A 21 10.69 11.36 20.08
C ALA A 21 11.51 11.38 21.38
N LYS A 22 11.84 12.59 21.84
CA LYS A 22 12.37 12.83 23.18
C LYS A 22 11.22 12.92 24.16
N ASN A 23 11.40 12.39 25.37
CA ASN A 23 10.47 12.55 26.50
C ASN A 23 9.10 11.90 26.26
N TYR A 24 8.02 12.56 26.73
CA TYR A 24 6.64 12.05 26.80
C TYR A 24 6.09 11.56 25.46
N ALA A 25 5.02 10.76 25.55
CA ALA A 25 4.41 10.22 24.36
C ALA A 25 3.73 11.29 23.49
N LEU A 26 3.73 11.08 22.18
CA LEU A 26 2.84 11.85 21.31
C LEU A 26 1.41 11.58 21.76
N SER A 27 0.61 12.62 21.93
CA SER A 27 -0.79 12.48 22.34
C SER A 27 -1.68 12.25 21.11
N LYS A 28 -2.55 11.23 21.16
CA LYS A 28 -3.55 10.96 20.12
C LYS A 28 -4.36 12.21 19.79
N LYS A 29 -4.83 12.92 20.82
CA LYS A 29 -5.56 14.18 20.66
C LYS A 29 -4.77 15.22 19.89
N VAL A 30 -3.50 15.43 20.23
CA VAL A 30 -2.64 16.40 19.52
C VAL A 30 -2.45 16.02 18.06
N LEU A 31 -2.27 14.72 17.76
CA LEU A 31 -2.13 14.23 16.39
C LEU A 31 -3.41 14.42 15.56
N LEU A 32 -4.59 14.18 16.17
CA LEU A 32 -5.90 14.41 15.56
C LEU A 32 -6.14 15.92 15.32
N ASP A 33 -5.96 16.75 16.35
CA ASP A 33 -6.16 18.20 16.30
C ASP A 33 -5.25 18.85 15.23
N LYS A 34 -4.02 18.33 15.06
CA LYS A 34 -3.06 18.81 14.06
C LYS A 34 -3.18 18.11 12.70
N LYS A 35 -4.14 17.22 12.52
CA LYS A 35 -4.39 16.50 11.25
C LYS A 35 -3.17 15.72 10.74
N ILE A 36 -2.41 15.10 11.64
CA ILE A 36 -1.13 14.41 11.31
C ILE A 36 -1.37 12.94 10.99
N ASN A 37 -2.07 12.22 11.85
CA ASN A 37 -2.39 10.80 11.66
C ASN A 37 -3.83 10.56 12.12
N TYR A 38 -4.54 9.69 11.42
CA TYR A 38 -5.93 9.31 11.72
C TYR A 38 -6.09 7.81 11.94
N GLU A 39 -5.03 7.03 11.73
CA GLU A 39 -4.98 5.59 11.91
C GLU A 39 -4.64 5.28 13.37
N PHE A 40 -5.67 5.33 14.20
CA PHE A 40 -5.60 4.87 15.58
C PHE A 40 -6.54 3.67 15.76
N PRO A 41 -6.12 2.60 16.46
CA PRO A 41 -7.01 1.56 16.89
C PRO A 41 -8.10 2.17 17.79
N GLU A 42 -9.29 1.56 17.76
CA GLU A 42 -10.41 1.98 18.59
C GLU A 42 -10.11 1.75 20.08
N GLU A 43 -9.40 0.67 20.39
CA GLU A 43 -8.98 0.29 21.73
C GLU A 43 -7.51 0.63 22.00
N PRO A 44 -7.16 1.00 23.24
CA PRO A 44 -5.77 1.20 23.61
C PRO A 44 -5.01 -0.13 23.58
N TYR A 45 -3.71 -0.03 23.29
CA TYR A 45 -2.84 -1.18 23.18
C TYR A 45 -2.67 -1.86 24.54
N ARG A 46 -2.58 -3.19 24.52
CA ARG A 46 -2.43 -4.03 25.71
C ARG A 46 -1.12 -4.80 25.66
N ASP A 47 -0.50 -5.02 26.81
CA ASP A 47 0.63 -5.94 26.93
C ASP A 47 0.19 -7.41 26.75
N GLU A 48 1.14 -8.34 26.75
CA GLU A 48 0.87 -9.78 26.62
C GLU A 48 -0.03 -10.33 27.73
N LEU A 49 -0.16 -9.60 28.84
CA LEU A 49 -0.98 -9.92 30.00
C LEU A 49 -2.37 -9.24 29.95
N GLY A 50 -2.66 -8.47 28.90
CA GLY A 50 -3.92 -7.77 28.69
C GLY A 50 -4.06 -6.42 29.39
N ASN A 51 -3.02 -5.91 30.05
CA ASN A 51 -3.05 -4.60 30.70
C ASN A 51 -2.92 -3.47 29.69
N ILE A 52 -3.70 -2.40 29.87
CA ILE A 52 -3.58 -1.20 29.04
C ILE A 52 -2.20 -0.58 29.24
N ILE A 53 -1.47 -0.46 28.13
CA ILE A 53 -0.20 0.24 28.12
C ILE A 53 -0.47 1.74 28.25
N LYS A 54 0.26 2.39 29.15
CA LYS A 54 0.12 3.81 29.46
C LYS A 54 1.43 4.57 29.17
N ASP A 55 1.31 5.82 28.78
CA ASP A 55 2.43 6.74 28.68
C ASP A 55 2.96 7.15 30.08
N ARG A 56 4.04 7.93 30.12
CA ARG A 56 4.64 8.43 31.37
C ARG A 56 3.70 9.29 32.23
N ASN A 57 2.60 9.79 31.64
CA ASN A 57 1.59 10.60 32.31
C ASN A 57 0.35 9.78 32.69
N GLY A 58 0.36 8.46 32.46
CA GLY A 58 -0.74 7.55 32.77
C GLY A 58 -1.85 7.48 31.71
N ASN A 59 -1.68 8.10 30.54
CA ASN A 59 -2.67 8.05 29.47
C ASN A 59 -2.54 6.75 28.66
N PRO A 60 -3.65 6.09 28.26
CA PRO A 60 -3.61 4.92 27.39
C PRO A 60 -2.92 5.21 26.05
N VAL A 61 -2.11 4.25 25.57
CA VAL A 61 -1.40 4.36 24.30
C VAL A 61 -2.20 3.69 23.18
N PHE A 62 -2.41 4.39 22.07
CA PHE A 62 -3.19 3.93 20.91
C PHE A 62 -2.30 3.74 19.67
N TYR A 63 -1.06 3.31 19.84
CA TYR A 63 -0.13 3.15 18.71
C TYR A 63 0.22 1.68 18.56
N LYS A 64 -0.19 1.09 17.42
CA LYS A 64 -0.01 -0.33 17.12
C LYS A 64 1.47 -0.78 17.14
N TYR A 65 2.40 0.15 16.92
CA TYR A 65 3.83 -0.12 16.79
C TYR A 65 4.65 0.93 17.56
N TRP A 66 4.37 1.06 18.86
CA TRP A 66 5.15 1.91 19.76
C TRP A 66 6.17 1.07 20.53
N ASN A 67 7.44 1.51 20.52
CA ASN A 67 8.45 1.00 21.43
C ASN A 67 8.56 1.96 22.63
N PRO A 68 8.06 1.57 23.83
CA PRO A 68 8.09 2.41 25.03
C PRO A 68 9.49 2.72 25.55
N GLU A 69 10.44 1.79 25.39
CA GLU A 69 11.79 1.93 25.93
C GLU A 69 12.57 2.99 25.15
N GLU A 70 12.32 3.08 23.84
CA GLU A 70 13.03 3.96 22.92
C GLU A 70 12.22 5.19 22.49
N ASN A 71 10.97 5.34 22.97
CA ASN A 71 10.00 6.34 22.53
C ASN A 71 9.87 6.43 21.00
N GLN A 72 9.81 5.27 20.34
CA GLN A 72 9.69 5.18 18.89
C GLN A 72 8.26 4.85 18.48
N TYR A 73 7.77 5.52 17.45
CA TYR A 73 6.44 5.27 16.86
C TYR A 73 6.61 4.81 15.42
N ARG A 74 5.72 3.95 14.93
CA ARG A 74 5.54 3.77 13.49
C ARG A 74 4.20 4.33 13.05
N PHE A 75 4.25 5.34 12.19
CA PHE A 75 3.07 5.93 11.57
C PHE A 75 3.14 5.82 10.06
N THR A 76 1.99 5.68 9.45
CA THR A 76 1.81 5.84 8.02
C THR A 76 1.36 7.28 7.76
N LEU A 77 2.18 8.06 7.04
CA LEU A 77 2.00 9.51 6.93
C LEU A 77 2.17 9.98 5.50
N THR A 78 1.44 11.02 5.11
CA THR A 78 1.78 11.81 3.92
C THR A 78 3.06 12.60 4.13
N ALA A 79 3.69 13.06 3.04
CA ALA A 79 4.83 13.97 3.13
C ALA A 79 4.50 15.25 3.91
N GLU A 80 3.30 15.81 3.72
CA GLU A 80 2.82 16.98 4.46
C GLU A 80 2.68 16.70 5.97
N ALA A 81 2.04 15.58 6.34
CA ALA A 81 1.87 15.19 7.73
C ALA A 81 3.21 14.93 8.43
N LYS A 82 4.13 14.24 7.74
CA LYS A 82 5.52 14.05 8.20
C LYS A 82 6.22 15.38 8.45
N ASN A 83 6.08 16.34 7.52
CA ASN A 83 6.69 17.67 7.66
C ASN A 83 6.09 18.46 8.85
N LYS A 84 4.78 18.38 9.08
CA LYS A 84 4.12 18.98 10.26
C LYS A 84 4.63 18.36 11.56
N LEU A 85 4.72 17.04 11.60
CA LEU A 85 5.21 16.31 12.77
C LEU A 85 6.67 16.67 13.09
N ALA A 86 7.51 16.84 12.08
CA ALA A 86 8.92 17.24 12.26
C ALA A 86 9.09 18.62 12.94
N GLN A 87 8.08 19.48 12.95
CA GLN A 87 8.14 20.79 13.62
C GLN A 87 7.92 20.71 15.13
N PHE A 88 7.56 19.54 15.66
CA PHE A 88 7.27 19.39 17.07
C PHE A 88 8.58 19.38 17.87
N PRO A 89 8.68 20.13 18.98
CA PRO A 89 9.94 20.29 19.71
C PRO A 89 10.44 19.00 20.37
N ASN A 90 9.55 18.01 20.55
CA ASN A 90 9.88 16.71 21.10
C ASN A 90 10.26 15.67 20.02
N ILE A 91 10.20 16.00 18.73
CA ILE A 91 10.63 15.09 17.66
C ILE A 91 12.12 15.25 17.41
N LEU A 92 12.84 14.13 17.53
CA LEU A 92 14.29 14.08 17.30
C LEU A 92 14.60 13.75 15.84
N LYS A 93 13.88 12.76 15.29
CA LYS A 93 14.16 12.21 13.97
C LYS A 93 12.92 11.53 13.41
N ILE A 94 12.76 11.60 12.09
CA ILE A 94 11.76 10.81 11.36
C ILE A 94 12.47 10.12 10.21
N GLU A 95 12.38 8.79 10.15
CA GLU A 95 13.00 7.96 9.12
C GLU A 95 11.93 7.23 8.33
N GLN A 96 11.98 7.31 7.00
CA GLN A 96 11.11 6.50 6.17
C GLN A 96 11.55 5.03 6.24
N GLN A 97 10.58 4.15 6.42
CA GLN A 97 10.81 2.72 6.28
C GLN A 97 10.77 2.38 4.80
N ILE A 98 11.88 1.85 4.30
CA ILE A 98 12.03 1.41 2.91
C ILE A 98 12.56 -0.01 2.94
N GLU A 99 11.76 -0.95 2.46
CA GLU A 99 12.18 -2.33 2.25
C GLU A 99 13.19 -2.40 1.12
N LYS A 100 14.47 -2.65 1.46
CA LYS A 100 15.54 -2.78 0.48
C LYS A 100 15.21 -3.91 -0.50
N LYS A 101 15.64 -3.75 -1.75
CA LYS A 101 15.68 -4.86 -2.70
C LYS A 101 16.45 -6.03 -2.08
N ASP A 102 15.98 -7.25 -2.33
CA ASP A 102 16.56 -8.50 -1.78
C ASP A 102 16.46 -8.66 -0.26
N SER A 103 15.78 -7.77 0.49
CA SER A 103 15.68 -7.89 1.96
C SER A 103 14.78 -9.03 2.41
N MET A 104 13.85 -9.46 1.56
CA MET A 104 13.04 -10.64 1.79
C MET A 104 13.57 -11.75 0.89
N GLY A 105 14.24 -12.76 1.47
CA GLY A 105 14.54 -13.99 0.73
C GLY A 105 13.25 -14.58 0.16
N TYR A 106 13.31 -15.24 -1.00
CA TYR A 106 12.15 -15.91 -1.59
C TYR A 106 11.54 -16.86 -0.55
N SER A 107 10.37 -16.50 -0.04
CA SER A 107 9.56 -17.36 0.82
C SER A 107 8.18 -17.42 0.21
N ASP A 108 7.51 -18.57 0.25
CA ASP A 108 6.12 -18.69 -0.19
C ASP A 108 5.14 -17.81 0.64
N LYS A 109 5.65 -17.12 1.68
CA LYS A 109 4.94 -16.09 2.46
C LYS A 109 5.11 -14.67 1.90
N ASN A 110 6.03 -14.44 0.97
CA ASN A 110 6.19 -13.15 0.30
C ASN A 110 5.11 -13.04 -0.77
N GLN A 111 3.94 -12.54 -0.38
CA GLN A 111 2.77 -12.37 -1.26
C GLN A 111 2.95 -11.23 -2.28
N ILE A 112 4.17 -10.96 -2.74
CA ILE A 112 4.46 -9.93 -3.75
C ILE A 112 4.33 -10.58 -5.12
N PHE A 113 3.43 -10.05 -5.94
CA PHE A 113 3.24 -10.46 -7.32
C PHE A 113 4.56 -10.36 -8.11
N PRO A 114 4.91 -11.34 -8.97
CA PRO A 114 4.15 -12.54 -9.34
C PRO A 114 4.38 -13.77 -8.45
N SER A 115 4.94 -13.60 -7.25
CA SER A 115 5.31 -14.68 -6.32
C SER A 115 6.18 -15.74 -7.00
N ASN A 116 7.21 -15.29 -7.72
CA ASN A 116 8.11 -16.16 -8.47
C ASN A 116 9.57 -15.81 -8.17
N LYS A 117 10.42 -16.84 -8.01
CA LYS A 117 11.84 -16.72 -7.66
C LYS A 117 12.69 -15.88 -8.62
N ALA A 118 12.22 -15.67 -9.85
CA ALA A 118 12.86 -14.78 -10.81
C ALA A 118 12.77 -13.30 -10.39
N TYR A 119 11.91 -12.97 -9.43
CA TYR A 119 11.64 -11.61 -8.98
C TYR A 119 11.98 -11.44 -7.50
N ASN A 120 12.82 -10.44 -7.23
CA ASN A 120 13.23 -10.00 -5.89
C ASN A 120 12.57 -8.66 -5.49
N TRP A 121 11.36 -8.44 -5.99
CA TRP A 121 10.60 -7.23 -5.73
C TRP A 121 10.11 -7.17 -4.29
N THR A 122 10.06 -5.95 -3.75
CA THR A 122 9.44 -5.65 -2.46
C THR A 122 8.29 -4.67 -2.64
N VAL A 123 7.55 -4.39 -1.56
CA VAL A 123 6.45 -3.42 -1.57
C VAL A 123 6.91 -2.02 -1.97
N ASP A 124 8.15 -1.67 -1.60
CA ASP A 124 8.78 -0.37 -1.85
C ASP A 124 9.71 -0.37 -3.08
N ASN A 125 10.24 -1.53 -3.48
CA ASN A 125 11.12 -1.69 -4.64
C ASN A 125 10.53 -2.69 -5.64
N PHE A 126 9.56 -2.23 -6.43
CA PHE A 126 8.83 -3.03 -7.40
C PHE A 126 9.20 -2.71 -8.85
N GLY A 127 9.29 -3.73 -9.69
CA GLY A 127 9.52 -3.59 -11.12
C GLY A 127 11.00 -3.62 -11.55
N PRO A 128 11.28 -3.34 -12.83
CA PRO A 128 10.38 -2.78 -13.84
C PRO A 128 9.24 -3.72 -14.25
N LEU A 129 8.09 -3.15 -14.62
CA LEU A 129 6.90 -3.89 -15.05
C LEU A 129 6.35 -3.30 -16.35
N THR A 130 5.98 -4.16 -17.29
CA THR A 130 5.18 -3.77 -18.46
C THR A 130 3.72 -4.10 -18.20
N ILE A 131 2.84 -3.09 -18.29
CA ILE A 131 1.39 -3.29 -18.22
C ILE A 131 0.90 -3.56 -19.64
N PRO A 132 0.32 -4.75 -19.89
CA PRO A 132 -0.17 -5.09 -21.21
C PRO A 132 -1.40 -4.27 -21.59
N LYS A 133 -1.56 -4.06 -22.89
CA LYS A 133 -2.71 -3.39 -23.50
C LYS A 133 -3.24 -4.26 -24.63
N LYS A 134 -4.50 -4.06 -24.99
CA LYS A 134 -5.11 -4.76 -26.10
C LYS A 134 -4.31 -4.60 -27.39
N GLY A 135 -4.07 -5.70 -28.08
CA GLY A 135 -3.31 -5.75 -29.33
C GLY A 135 -1.79 -5.64 -29.16
N VAL A 136 -1.27 -5.46 -27.95
CA VAL A 136 0.17 -5.48 -27.68
C VAL A 136 0.65 -6.92 -27.52
N THR A 137 1.75 -7.25 -28.19
CA THR A 137 2.41 -8.55 -28.09
C THR A 137 3.58 -8.49 -27.11
N VAL A 138 3.68 -9.50 -26.25
CA VAL A 138 4.85 -9.72 -25.36
C VAL A 138 5.47 -11.09 -25.63
N GLU A 139 6.77 -11.21 -25.38
CA GLU A 139 7.45 -12.50 -25.37
C GLU A 139 7.00 -13.35 -24.16
N LEU A 140 6.83 -14.65 -24.37
CA LEU A 140 6.56 -15.63 -23.33
C LEU A 140 7.78 -16.53 -23.12
N ASN A 141 8.34 -16.48 -21.92
CA ASN A 141 9.44 -17.32 -21.47
C ASN A 141 9.35 -17.55 -19.95
N GLU A 142 10.35 -18.20 -19.35
CA GLU A 142 10.37 -18.54 -17.91
C GLU A 142 10.26 -17.31 -16.99
N THR A 143 10.67 -16.13 -17.45
CA THR A 143 10.60 -14.89 -16.66
C THR A 143 9.26 -14.18 -16.87
N THR A 144 8.78 -14.03 -18.11
CA THR A 144 7.57 -13.25 -18.40
C THR A 144 6.28 -14.01 -18.16
N LEU A 145 6.28 -15.34 -18.31
CA LEU A 145 5.09 -16.16 -18.11
C LEU A 145 4.47 -16.00 -16.70
N PRO A 146 5.24 -16.01 -15.59
CA PRO A 146 4.71 -15.71 -14.26
C PRO A 146 3.92 -14.39 -14.15
N LEU A 147 4.28 -13.36 -14.91
CA LEU A 147 3.57 -12.08 -14.91
C LEU A 147 2.22 -12.17 -15.64
N TYR A 148 2.15 -12.94 -16.73
CA TYR A 148 1.01 -12.87 -17.65
C TYR A 148 0.12 -14.11 -17.66
N LYS A 149 0.52 -15.20 -16.99
CA LYS A 149 -0.22 -16.46 -16.95
C LYS A 149 -1.69 -16.27 -16.54
N THR A 150 -1.95 -15.53 -15.46
CA THR A 150 -3.32 -15.28 -14.97
C THR A 150 -4.16 -14.51 -16.00
N LEU A 151 -3.54 -13.64 -16.80
CA LEU A 151 -4.25 -12.82 -17.78
C LEU A 151 -4.72 -13.70 -18.92
N ILE A 152 -3.81 -14.51 -19.45
CA ILE A 152 -4.07 -15.48 -20.52
C ILE A 152 -5.13 -16.50 -20.09
N THR A 153 -5.00 -17.07 -18.89
CA THR A 153 -5.87 -18.20 -18.49
C THR A 153 -7.16 -17.79 -17.81
N ARG A 154 -7.13 -16.83 -16.89
CA ARG A 154 -8.28 -16.49 -16.05
C ARG A 154 -9.12 -15.38 -16.63
N TYR A 155 -8.50 -14.41 -17.30
CA TYR A 155 -9.20 -13.24 -17.81
C TYR A 155 -9.54 -13.37 -19.30
N GLU A 156 -8.62 -13.90 -20.12
CA GLU A 156 -8.83 -14.14 -21.56
C GLU A 156 -9.23 -15.59 -21.87
N LEU A 157 -9.31 -16.46 -20.86
CA LEU A 157 -9.92 -17.80 -20.93
C LEU A 157 -9.24 -18.79 -21.89
N HIS A 158 -7.95 -18.62 -22.17
CA HIS A 158 -7.18 -19.57 -22.96
C HIS A 158 -6.62 -20.74 -22.11
N GLN A 159 -6.42 -21.89 -22.75
CA GLN A 159 -5.71 -23.01 -22.13
C GLN A 159 -4.21 -22.79 -22.26
N LEU A 160 -3.47 -22.87 -21.13
CA LEU A 160 -2.01 -22.71 -21.12
C LEU A 160 -1.33 -23.93 -20.52
N GLU A 161 -0.40 -24.52 -21.26
CA GLU A 161 0.41 -25.66 -20.83
C GLU A 161 1.91 -25.36 -21.00
N VAL A 162 2.73 -25.89 -20.10
CA VAL A 162 4.20 -25.84 -20.23
C VAL A 162 4.72 -27.28 -20.22
N LYS A 163 5.37 -27.69 -21.32
CA LYS A 163 5.93 -29.05 -21.50
C LYS A 163 7.36 -28.95 -22.01
N ASN A 164 8.33 -29.52 -21.28
CA ASN A 164 9.76 -29.52 -21.65
C ASN A 164 10.26 -28.11 -22.03
N ASN A 165 9.95 -27.12 -21.19
CA ASN A 165 10.26 -25.69 -21.41
C ASN A 165 9.59 -25.03 -22.63
N ASN A 166 8.73 -25.73 -23.37
CA ASN A 166 7.90 -25.14 -24.42
C ASN A 166 6.54 -24.72 -23.85
N ILE A 167 6.07 -23.54 -24.25
CA ILE A 167 4.78 -22.98 -23.84
C ILE A 167 3.77 -23.24 -24.95
N PHE A 168 2.59 -23.73 -24.58
CA PHE A 168 1.48 -23.99 -25.48
C PHE A 168 0.27 -23.18 -25.04
N ILE A 169 -0.38 -22.51 -26.00
CA ILE A 169 -1.67 -21.85 -25.80
C ILE A 169 -2.66 -22.48 -26.78
N ASP A 170 -3.77 -22.99 -26.25
CA ASP A 170 -4.80 -23.73 -27.00
C ASP A 170 -4.22 -24.83 -27.91
N GLY A 171 -3.25 -25.57 -27.37
CA GLY A 171 -2.57 -26.68 -28.04
C GLY A 171 -1.51 -26.28 -29.06
N LYS A 172 -1.30 -24.99 -29.33
CA LYS A 172 -0.25 -24.50 -30.25
C LYS A 172 0.97 -24.03 -29.47
N GLN A 173 2.15 -24.48 -29.89
CA GLN A 173 3.40 -23.97 -29.33
C GLN A 173 3.57 -22.50 -29.69
N VAL A 174 3.88 -21.66 -28.70
CA VAL A 174 4.06 -20.22 -28.84
C VAL A 174 5.29 -19.75 -28.07
N ASN A 175 5.84 -18.61 -28.49
CA ASN A 175 6.90 -17.88 -27.80
C ASN A 175 6.50 -16.44 -27.47
N SER A 176 5.25 -16.07 -27.76
CA SER A 176 4.70 -14.74 -27.56
C SER A 176 3.18 -14.81 -27.42
N TYR A 177 2.59 -13.74 -26.91
CA TYR A 177 1.16 -13.60 -26.74
C TYR A 177 0.71 -12.18 -27.01
N THR A 178 -0.44 -12.03 -27.68
CA THR A 178 -1.07 -10.73 -27.97
C THR A 178 -2.32 -10.61 -27.13
N PHE A 179 -2.39 -9.59 -26.28
CA PHE A 179 -3.49 -9.45 -25.34
C PHE A 179 -4.78 -9.01 -26.03
N GLU A 180 -5.89 -9.59 -25.61
CA GLU A 180 -7.23 -9.30 -26.15
C GLU A 180 -7.96 -8.17 -25.40
N MET A 181 -7.45 -7.79 -24.23
CA MET A 181 -8.01 -6.77 -23.36
C MET A 181 -6.97 -5.77 -22.87
N ASP A 182 -7.46 -4.60 -22.43
CA ASP A 182 -6.65 -3.66 -21.66
C ASP A 182 -6.54 -4.09 -20.19
N TYR A 183 -5.36 -3.84 -19.61
CA TYR A 183 -5.06 -4.15 -18.21
C TYR A 183 -4.57 -2.92 -17.45
N TYR A 184 -4.82 -2.95 -16.15
CA TYR A 184 -4.55 -1.85 -15.24
C TYR A 184 -3.72 -2.34 -14.05
N TRP A 185 -2.86 -1.45 -13.57
CA TRP A 185 -2.10 -1.64 -12.35
C TRP A 185 -2.61 -0.65 -11.30
N MET A 186 -3.25 -1.16 -10.26
CA MET A 186 -3.88 -0.34 -9.22
C MET A 186 -2.97 -0.27 -8.00
N MET A 187 -2.80 0.92 -7.44
CA MET A 187 -2.04 1.14 -6.21
C MET A 187 -2.83 2.04 -5.27
N GLY A 188 -2.90 1.67 -4.00
CA GLY A 188 -3.54 2.50 -2.99
C GLY A 188 -2.62 3.64 -2.54
N ASP A 189 -3.20 4.79 -2.21
CA ASP A 189 -2.43 5.95 -1.73
C ASP A 189 -1.76 5.66 -0.38
N ASN A 190 -2.40 4.81 0.43
CA ASN A 190 -1.82 4.28 1.65
C ASN A 190 -0.83 3.14 1.33
N ARG A 191 0.34 3.50 0.82
CA ARG A 191 1.22 2.58 0.09
C ARG A 191 1.68 1.39 0.91
N ASN A 192 1.91 1.55 2.20
CA ASN A 192 2.36 0.43 3.04
C ASN A 192 1.20 -0.33 3.71
N ASN A 193 -0.03 0.19 3.68
CA ASN A 193 -1.24 -0.46 4.24
C ASN A 193 -2.29 -0.77 3.15
N SER A 194 -1.86 -1.01 1.92
CA SER A 194 -2.73 -1.31 0.78
C SER A 194 -2.42 -2.69 0.22
N GLN A 195 -3.43 -3.55 0.17
CA GLN A 195 -3.40 -4.82 -0.56
C GLN A 195 -3.84 -4.55 -2.00
N ASP A 196 -2.90 -4.15 -2.84
CA ASP A 196 -3.15 -3.73 -4.22
C ASP A 196 -2.39 -4.57 -5.26
N SER A 197 -2.27 -4.12 -6.51
CA SER A 197 -1.70 -4.90 -7.61
C SER A 197 -0.29 -5.41 -7.33
N ARG A 198 0.47 -4.78 -6.42
CA ARG A 198 1.76 -5.31 -5.96
C ARG A 198 1.66 -6.71 -5.33
N PHE A 199 0.49 -7.08 -4.84
CA PHE A 199 0.22 -8.37 -4.21
C PHE A 199 -0.54 -9.32 -5.13
N TRP A 200 -1.56 -8.83 -5.84
CA TRP A 200 -2.49 -9.68 -6.60
C TRP A 200 -2.44 -9.50 -8.13
N GLY A 201 -1.60 -8.61 -8.64
CA GLY A 201 -1.35 -8.44 -10.08
C GLY A 201 -2.32 -7.50 -10.80
N PHE A 202 -2.56 -7.76 -12.08
CA PHE A 202 -3.29 -6.85 -12.96
C PHE A 202 -4.82 -6.95 -12.82
N VAL A 203 -5.51 -5.84 -13.10
CA VAL A 203 -6.98 -5.77 -13.24
C VAL A 203 -7.33 -5.68 -14.73
N PRO A 204 -8.16 -6.58 -15.30
CA PRO A 204 -8.65 -6.44 -16.67
C PRO A 204 -9.70 -5.33 -16.79
N GLU A 205 -9.84 -4.74 -17.98
CA GLU A 205 -10.79 -3.64 -18.25
C GLU A 205 -12.25 -3.98 -17.89
N ASN A 206 -12.65 -5.23 -18.07
CA ASN A 206 -14.00 -5.69 -17.75
C ASN A 206 -14.29 -5.83 -16.24
N HIS A 207 -13.29 -5.64 -15.38
CA HIS A 207 -13.45 -5.57 -13.92
C HIS A 207 -13.50 -4.11 -13.41
N ILE A 208 -13.42 -3.13 -14.30
CA ILE A 208 -13.52 -1.71 -13.97
C ILE A 208 -14.99 -1.27 -13.99
N VAL A 209 -15.54 -0.94 -12.82
CA VAL A 209 -16.93 -0.46 -12.69
C VAL A 209 -17.05 1.03 -13.05
N GLY A 210 -16.04 1.84 -12.72
CA GLY A 210 -16.08 3.27 -12.99
C GLY A 210 -15.01 4.07 -12.26
N LYS A 211 -15.13 5.39 -12.30
CA LYS A 211 -14.22 6.35 -11.66
C LYS A 211 -14.92 7.10 -10.53
N ALA A 212 -14.31 7.10 -9.34
CA ALA A 212 -14.75 7.97 -8.25
C ALA A 212 -14.49 9.44 -8.61
N VAL A 213 -15.51 10.30 -8.45
CA VAL A 213 -15.47 11.69 -8.94
C VAL A 213 -15.43 12.74 -7.83
N PHE A 214 -16.16 12.53 -6.73
CA PHE A 214 -16.15 13.44 -5.58
C PHE A 214 -16.58 12.72 -4.29
N VAL A 215 -16.27 13.34 -3.15
CA VAL A 215 -16.66 12.84 -1.82
C VAL A 215 -17.99 13.47 -1.41
N TRP A 216 -19.08 12.70 -1.39
CA TRP A 216 -20.40 13.24 -1.02
C TRP A 216 -20.60 13.35 0.50
N MET A 217 -19.92 12.51 1.29
CA MET A 217 -19.97 12.51 2.76
C MET A 217 -18.61 12.13 3.34
N SER A 218 -18.24 12.77 4.47
CA SER A 218 -17.04 12.41 5.23
C SER A 218 -17.28 12.64 6.71
N TYR A 219 -17.10 11.58 7.50
CA TYR A 219 -17.35 11.56 8.93
C TYR A 219 -16.17 10.93 9.67
N SER A 220 -15.76 11.54 10.78
CA SER A 220 -14.67 11.03 11.60
C SER A 220 -15.15 9.91 12.52
N PRO A 221 -14.46 8.76 12.58
CA PRO A 221 -14.81 7.69 13.52
C PRO A 221 -14.44 8.04 14.97
N HIS A 222 -13.63 9.07 15.20
CA HIS A 222 -13.06 9.39 16.51
C HIS A 222 -14.05 10.21 17.38
N PRO A 223 -14.60 9.63 18.47
CA PRO A 223 -15.58 10.33 19.32
C PRO A 223 -14.96 11.49 20.12
N GLU A 224 -13.63 11.47 20.31
CA GLU A 224 -12.88 12.54 21.01
C GLU A 224 -12.96 13.90 20.28
N GLU A 225 -13.28 13.91 18.99
CA GLU A 225 -13.50 15.13 18.20
C GLU A 225 -14.85 15.81 18.50
N GLY A 226 -15.73 15.15 19.27
CA GLY A 226 -16.97 15.72 19.80
C GLY A 226 -18.25 15.11 19.23
N GLY A 227 -19.36 15.85 19.38
CA GLY A 227 -20.68 15.41 18.92
C GLY A 227 -20.79 15.27 17.40
N PHE A 228 -21.89 14.67 16.93
CA PHE A 228 -22.14 14.33 15.52
C PHE A 228 -21.69 15.41 14.51
N PHE A 229 -22.15 16.66 14.67
CA PHE A 229 -21.82 17.75 13.73
C PHE A 229 -20.35 18.16 13.72
N LYS A 230 -19.61 17.96 14.83
CA LYS A 230 -18.17 18.27 14.90
C LYS A 230 -17.32 17.22 14.20
N ARG A 231 -17.84 16.00 14.08
CA ARG A 231 -17.18 14.88 13.41
C ARG A 231 -17.41 14.86 11.90
N ILE A 232 -18.26 15.73 11.37
CA ILE A 232 -18.37 15.93 9.92
C ILE A 232 -17.11 16.66 9.44
N ARG A 233 -16.42 16.08 8.46
CA ARG A 233 -15.21 16.65 7.85
C ARG A 233 -15.60 17.54 6.68
N TRP A 234 -16.09 18.73 7.00
CA TRP A 234 -16.63 19.69 6.04
C TRP A 234 -15.65 20.05 4.91
N ASP A 235 -14.34 20.08 5.20
CA ASP A 235 -13.27 20.33 4.24
C ASP A 235 -13.13 19.25 3.16
N ARG A 236 -13.75 18.08 3.35
CA ARG A 236 -13.75 16.98 2.38
C ARG A 236 -15.06 16.84 1.61
N LEU A 237 -16.13 17.52 2.01
CA LEU A 237 -17.41 17.40 1.32
C LEU A 237 -17.34 18.08 -0.04
N PHE A 238 -17.84 17.38 -1.05
CA PHE A 238 -17.91 17.81 -2.44
C PHE A 238 -16.57 18.19 -3.07
N THR A 239 -15.45 17.74 -2.49
CA THR A 239 -14.15 17.85 -3.13
C THR A 239 -13.96 16.75 -4.17
N LYS A 240 -13.19 17.05 -5.22
CA LYS A 240 -12.86 16.07 -6.26
C LYS A 240 -11.94 15.00 -5.70
N VAL A 241 -12.13 13.77 -6.17
CA VAL A 241 -11.13 12.72 -6.00
C VAL A 241 -10.05 12.95 -7.05
N HIS A 242 -8.82 13.15 -6.59
CA HIS A 242 -7.64 13.35 -7.42
C HIS A 242 -7.00 12.02 -7.77
#